data_AF-A0A258D4B7-F1
#
_entry.id   AF-A0A258D4B7-F1
#
_cell.length_a   1.000
_cell.length_b   1.000
_cell.length_c   1.000
_cell.angle_alpha   90.00
_cell.angle_beta   90.00
_cell.angle_gamma   90.00
#
_symmetry.space_group_name_H-M   'P 1'
#
loop_
_entity.id
_entity.type
_entity.pdbx_description
1 polymer ?
#
loop_
_entity_poly.entity_id
_entity_poly.type
_entity_poly.pdbx_seq_one_letter_code
_entity_poly.pdbx_strand_id
1 'polypeptide(L)' 'EQVRTTFDATAQTAVLQKIHEKYVDEALFLMVTHDVNPRAMSPKVKGFVQAQNWFQDFSPITMAK' A
#
# COMPACT_ATOMS: atom_id res chain seq x y z
N GLU A 1 -14.32 -0.12 -16.36
CA GLU A 1 -15.57 0.34 -15.75
C GLU A 1 -15.95 -0.39 -14.47
N GLN A 2 -16.15 -1.72 -14.50
CA GLN A 2 -16.61 -2.50 -13.33
C GLN A 2 -15.82 -2.25 -12.03
N VAL A 3 -14.48 -2.14 -12.10
CA VAL A 3 -13.65 -1.87 -10.91
C VAL A 3 -13.99 -0.54 -10.23
N ARG A 4 -14.42 0.46 -10.99
CA ARG A 4 -14.77 1.80 -10.49
C ARG A 4 -16.20 1.86 -9.94
N THR A 5 -17.06 0.92 -10.30
CA THR A 5 -18.49 0.93 -9.99
C THR A 5 -18.94 -0.23 -9.11
N THR A 6 -18.04 -1.15 -8.76
CA THR A 6 -18.30 -2.25 -7.81
C THR A 6 -17.90 -1.80 -6.41
N PHE A 7 -18.87 -1.66 -5.51
CA PHE A 7 -18.66 -1.16 -4.14
C PHE A 7 -18.51 -2.25 -3.08
N ASP A 8 -18.95 -3.47 -3.37
CA ASP A 8 -18.64 -4.61 -2.50
C ASP A 8 -17.15 -4.97 -2.64
N ALA A 9 -16.44 -5.00 -1.52
CA ALA A 9 -14.98 -5.17 -1.51
C ALA A 9 -14.55 -6.53 -2.07
N THR A 10 -15.30 -7.60 -1.77
CA THR A 10 -14.99 -8.95 -2.25
C THR A 10 -15.19 -9.04 -3.77
N ALA A 11 -16.31 -8.51 -4.27
CA ALA A 11 -16.59 -8.43 -5.69
C ALA A 11 -15.59 -7.55 -6.44
N GLN A 12 -15.20 -6.40 -5.86
CA GLN A 12 -14.20 -5.51 -6.47
C GLN A 12 -12.84 -6.19 -6.55
N THR A 13 -12.45 -6.96 -5.53
CA THR A 13 -11.22 -7.76 -5.52
C THR A 13 -11.21 -8.77 -6.67
N ALA A 14 -12.32 -9.46 -6.92
CA ALA A 14 -12.43 -10.39 -8.05
C ALA A 14 -12.30 -9.68 -9.41
N VAL A 15 -12.77 -8.44 -9.53
CA VAL A 15 -12.57 -7.63 -10.75
C VAL A 15 -11.10 -7.20 -10.90
N LEU A 16 -10.45 -6.77 -9.81
CA LEU A 16 -9.02 -6.42 -9.81
C LEU A 16 -8.13 -7.61 -10.17
N GLN A 17 -8.48 -8.81 -9.71
CA GLN A 17 -7.77 -10.03 -10.08
C GLN A 17 -7.76 -10.23 -11.60
N LYS A 18 -8.91 -10.11 -12.26
CA LYS A 18 -9.01 -10.23 -13.74
C LYS A 18 -8.16 -9.19 -14.48
N ILE A 19 -8.05 -7.98 -13.93
CA ILE A 19 -7.19 -6.93 -14.49
C ILE A 19 -5.72 -7.34 -14.36
N HIS A 20 -5.32 -7.87 -13.20
CA HIS A 20 -3.95 -8.31 -12.96
C HIS A 20 -3.56 -9.52 -13.82
N GLU A 21 -4.46 -10.50 -13.98
CA GLU A 21 -4.28 -11.65 -14.88
C GLU A 21 -3.92 -11.19 -16.29
N LYS A 22 -4.64 -10.20 -16.85
CA LYS A 22 -4.30 -9.63 -18.15
C LYS A 22 -2.88 -9.06 -18.22
N TYR A 23 -2.44 -8.35 -17.16
CA TYR A 23 -1.10 -7.74 -17.14
C TYR A 23 -0.01 -8.82 -17.19
N VAL A 24 -0.24 -9.94 -16.50
CA VAL A 24 0.67 -11.08 -16.42
C VAL A 24 0.66 -11.87 -17.73
N ASP A 25 -0.51 -12.29 -18.21
CA ASP A 25 -0.66 -13.19 -19.37
C ASP A 25 -0.21 -12.52 -20.68
N GLU A 26 -0.46 -11.22 -20.84
CA GLU A 26 -0.05 -10.47 -22.03
C GLU A 26 1.33 -9.78 -21.85
N ALA A 27 2.01 -10.01 -20.73
CA ALA A 27 3.32 -9.43 -20.41
C ALA A 27 3.39 -7.90 -20.61
N LEU A 28 2.32 -7.19 -20.25
CA LEU A 28 2.21 -5.73 -20.46
C LEU A 28 3.18 -4.93 -19.59
N PHE A 29 3.61 -5.51 -18.48
CA PHE A 29 4.54 -4.93 -17.52
C PHE A 29 5.47 -6.00 -16.94
N LEU A 30 6.69 -5.62 -16.62
CA LEU A 30 7.61 -6.43 -15.81
C LEU A 30 7.48 -6.04 -14.34
N MET A 31 6.88 -6.91 -13.52
CA MET A 31 6.73 -6.70 -12.08
C MET A 31 7.98 -7.23 -11.35
N VAL A 32 8.83 -6.33 -10.85
CA VAL A 32 10.12 -6.73 -10.26
C VAL A 32 10.07 -6.78 -8.73
N THR A 33 9.67 -5.70 -8.08
CA THR A 33 9.67 -5.61 -6.60
C THR A 33 8.65 -4.60 -6.10
N HIS A 34 8.27 -4.76 -4.83
CA HIS A 34 7.61 -3.73 -4.04
C HIS A 34 8.63 -3.16 -3.03
N ASP A 35 8.64 -1.83 -2.86
CA ASP A 35 9.48 -1.17 -1.86
C ASP A 35 8.97 -1.49 -0.44
N VAL A 36 9.89 -1.76 0.50
CA VAL A 36 9.56 -2.12 1.89
C VAL A 36 9.57 -0.92 2.85
N ASN A 37 9.96 0.27 2.36
CA ASN A 37 10.08 1.53 3.07
C ASN A 37 10.88 1.42 4.38
N PRO A 38 12.19 1.07 4.31
CA PRO A 38 13.00 0.87 5.50
C PRO A 38 13.18 2.18 6.28
N ARG A 39 13.07 2.09 7.61
CA ARG A 39 13.25 3.23 8.52
C ARG A 39 14.28 2.90 9.60
N ALA A 40 15.26 3.78 9.75
CA ALA A 40 16.12 3.82 10.92
C ALA A 40 15.64 4.96 11.83
N MET A 41 15.30 4.65 13.09
CA MET A 41 14.79 5.62 14.04
C MET A 41 15.49 5.48 15.39
N SER A 42 15.61 6.60 16.11
CA SER A 42 16.06 6.57 17.50
C SER A 42 15.09 5.76 18.36
N PRO A 43 15.56 4.95 19.33
CA PRO A 43 14.69 4.28 20.30
C PRO A 43 13.81 5.24 21.12
N LYS A 44 14.15 6.53 21.13
CA LYS A 44 13.37 7.59 21.79
C LYS A 44 12.10 7.97 21.05
N VAL A 45 11.97 7.68 19.75
CA VAL A 45 10.74 7.97 18.98
C VAL A 45 9.64 7.04 19.46
N LYS A 46 8.52 7.62 19.91
CA LYS A 46 7.31 6.89 20.34
C LYS A 46 6.10 7.37 19.53
N GLY A 47 5.09 6.50 19.41
CA GLY A 47 3.84 6.83 18.72
C GLY A 47 3.92 6.86 17.19
N PHE A 48 5.05 6.48 16.59
CA PHE A 48 5.17 6.34 15.14
C PHE A 48 4.35 5.13 14.66
N VAL A 49 3.46 5.36 13.70
CA VAL A 49 2.74 4.32 12.95
C VAL A 49 3.02 4.55 11.47
N GLN A 50 3.53 3.53 10.78
CA GLN A 50 3.87 3.64 9.37
C GLN A 50 2.62 3.88 8.52
N ALA A 51 2.62 4.98 7.77
CA ALA A 51 1.56 5.26 6.82
C ALA A 51 1.57 4.26 5.64
N GLN A 52 0.40 3.82 5.20
CA GLN A 52 0.21 3.05 3.96
C GLN A 52 0.07 3.97 2.73
N ASN A 53 0.68 5.14 2.77
CA ASN A 53 0.74 6.11 1.68
C ASN A 53 2.02 6.97 1.84
N TRP A 54 2.15 8.02 1.03
CA TRP A 54 3.31 8.92 1.07
C TRP A 54 3.20 10.08 2.09
N PHE A 55 2.18 10.08 2.94
CA PHE A 55 1.92 11.16 3.90
C PHE A 55 1.91 10.61 5.33
N GLN A 56 2.94 10.95 6.11
CA GLN A 56 3.05 10.53 7.50
C GLN A 56 2.25 11.47 8.41
N ASP A 57 1.40 10.90 9.26
CA ASP A 57 0.82 11.64 10.38
C ASP A 57 1.86 11.79 11.50
N PHE A 58 2.18 13.03 11.84
CA PHE A 58 3.12 13.39 12.90
C PHE A 58 2.43 13.66 14.25
N SER A 59 1.12 13.82 14.27
CA SER A 59 0.34 14.15 15.48
C SER A 59 0.57 13.18 16.66
N PRO A 60 0.69 11.84 16.45
CA PRO A 60 0.91 10.92 17.58
C PRO A 60 2.38 10.80 17.99
N ILE A 61 3.32 11.44 17.28
CA ILE A 61 4.75 11.19 17.44
C ILE A 61 5.31 12.04 18.59
N THR A 62 6.08 11.39 19.47
CA THR A 62 6.75 12.03 20.61
C THR A 62 8.17 11.51 20.80
N MET A 63 8.96 12.22 21.62
CA MET A 63 10.30 11.82 22.02
C MET A 63 10.33 11.49 23.52
N ALA A 64 10.81 10.30 23.85
CA ALA A 64 11.16 9.95 25.23
C ALA A 64 12.35 10.79 25.70
N LYS A 65 12.43 11.05 27.01
CA LYS A 65 13.52 11.79 27.64
C LYS A 65 14.87 11.09 27.41
#